data_AF-A0A2P7NRM6-F1
#
_entry.id   AF-A0A2P7NRM6-F1
#
_cell.length_a   1.000
_cell.length_b   1.000
_cell.length_c   1.000
_cell.angle_alpha   90.00
_cell.angle_beta   90.00
_cell.angle_gamma   90.00
#
_symmetry.space_group_name_H-M   'P 1'
#
loop_
_entity.id
_entity.type
_entity.pdbx_description
1 polymer ?
#
loop_
_entity_poly.entity_id
_entity_poly.type
_entity_poly.pdbx_seq_one_letter_code
_entity_poly.pdbx_strand_id
1 'polypeptide(L)' 'MQRKIQIIEKESLNPIAEYQIELGENDPKEAYFAETWMKAVDEGLVDSANETDYEMKFVEDLPAE' A
#
# COMPACT_ATOMS: atom_id res chain seq x y z
N MET A 1 -7.19 -12.10 7.81
CA MET A 1 -5.78 -12.04 8.24
C MET A 1 -5.34 -10.57 8.25
N GLN A 2 -4.64 -10.11 9.28
CA GLN A 2 -4.09 -8.75 9.26
C GLN A 2 -2.89 -8.71 8.33
N ARG A 3 -2.90 -7.78 7.39
CA ARG A 3 -1.82 -7.53 6.43
C ARG A 3 -1.59 -6.03 6.36
N LYS A 4 -0.46 -5.63 5.83
CA LYS A 4 -0.16 -4.22 5.60
C LYS A 4 -0.02 -3.98 4.11
N ILE A 5 -0.52 -2.87 3.62
CA ILE A 5 -0.17 -2.36 2.30
C ILE A 5 0.88 -1.30 2.50
N GLN A 6 1.98 -1.43 1.77
CA GLN A 6 3.04 -0.43 1.75
C GLN A 6 3.12 0.20 0.37
N ILE A 7 3.20 1.53 0.34
CA ILE A 7 3.47 2.30 -0.86
C ILE A 7 4.94 2.65 -0.88
N ILE A 8 5.58 2.41 -2.02
CA ILE A 8 7.02 2.58 -2.24
C ILE A 8 7.21 3.45 -3.47
N GLU A 9 8.00 4.50 -3.35
CA GLU A 9 8.46 5.28 -4.50
C GLU A 9 9.50 4.45 -5.27
N LYS A 10 9.27 4.22 -6.57
CA LYS A 10 10.15 3.37 -7.39
C LYS A 10 11.49 4.03 -7.66
N GLU A 11 11.54 5.37 -7.78
CA GLU A 11 12.80 6.08 -7.98
C GLU A 11 13.79 5.82 -6.84
N SER A 12 13.32 5.93 -5.60
CA SER A 12 14.18 5.79 -4.41
C SER A 12 14.13 4.40 -3.78
N LEU A 13 13.22 3.52 -4.23
CA LEU A 13 12.82 2.28 -3.56
C LEU A 13 12.49 2.49 -2.07
N ASN A 14 12.01 3.70 -1.74
CA ASN A 14 11.80 4.12 -0.36
C ASN A 14 10.33 3.91 0.03
N PRO A 15 10.05 3.22 1.15
CA PRO A 15 8.70 3.19 1.70
C PRO A 15 8.28 4.58 2.17
N ILE A 16 7.19 5.09 1.60
CA ILE A 16 6.66 6.42 1.92
C ILE A 16 5.39 6.34 2.77
N ALA A 17 4.63 5.24 2.67
CA ALA A 17 3.43 5.05 3.47
C ALA A 17 3.19 3.55 3.76
N GLU A 18 2.62 3.26 4.93
CA GLU A 18 2.20 1.92 5.34
C GLU A 18 0.79 2.01 5.96
N TYR A 19 -0.12 1.18 5.49
CA TYR A 19 -1.48 1.10 5.99
C TYR A 19 -1.81 -0.32 6.41
N GLN A 20 -2.24 -0.45 7.66
CA GLN A 20 -2.72 -1.73 8.17
C GLN A 20 -4.13 -2.00 7.64
N ILE A 21 -4.31 -3.18 7.04
CA ILE A 21 -5.58 -3.63 6.49
C ILE A 21 -5.99 -4.98 7.08
N GLU A 22 -7.29 -5.19 7.16
CA GLU A 22 -7.85 -6.48 7.52
C GLU A 22 -8.29 -7.17 6.24
N LEU A 23 -7.47 -8.10 5.75
CA LEU A 23 -7.80 -8.86 4.55
C LEU A 23 -8.89 -9.88 4.90
N GLY A 24 -10.12 -9.54 4.52
CA GLY A 24 -11.27 -10.43 4.54
C GLY A 24 -11.11 -11.54 3.49
N GLU A 25 -11.55 -12.76 3.80
CA GLU A 25 -11.38 -13.93 2.92
C GLU A 25 -12.11 -13.82 1.56
N ASN A 26 -13.00 -12.83 1.39
CA ASN A 26 -13.80 -12.66 0.17
C ASN A 26 -13.62 -11.30 -0.52
N ASP A 27 -12.80 -10.40 0.01
CA ASP A 27 -12.67 -9.06 -0.56
C ASP A 27 -11.57 -8.98 -1.62
N PRO A 28 -11.82 -8.27 -2.74
CA PRO A 28 -10.84 -8.11 -3.78
C PRO A 28 -9.67 -7.26 -3.29
N LYS A 29 -8.44 -7.77 -3.46
CA LYS A 29 -7.18 -7.08 -3.13
C LYS A 29 -7.11 -5.66 -3.71
N GLU A 30 -7.67 -5.46 -4.89
CA GLU A 30 -7.73 -4.18 -5.60
C GLU A 30 -8.46 -3.09 -4.82
N ALA A 31 -9.52 -3.44 -4.07
CA ALA A 31 -10.25 -2.47 -3.26
C ALA A 31 -9.39 -1.90 -2.13
N TYR A 32 -8.56 -2.75 -1.50
CA TYR A 32 -7.65 -2.32 -0.45
C TYR A 32 -6.53 -1.43 -0.99
N PHE A 33 -6.01 -1.72 -2.18
CA PHE A 33 -5.01 -0.87 -2.83
C PHE A 33 -5.59 0.49 -3.21
N ALA A 34 -6.80 0.53 -3.78
CA ALA A 34 -7.46 1.78 -4.14
C ALA A 34 -7.75 2.65 -2.90
N GLU A 35 -8.22 2.05 -1.80
CA GLU A 35 -8.45 2.80 -0.55
C GLU A 35 -7.13 3.34 0.03
N THR A 36 -6.09 2.51 0.04
CA THR A 36 -4.76 2.88 0.53
C THR A 36 -4.16 4.02 -0.28
N TRP A 37 -4.28 3.94 -1.60
CA TRP A 37 -3.83 4.99 -2.52
C TRP A 37 -4.54 6.32 -2.27
N MET A 38 -5.88 6.29 -2.20
CA MET A 38 -6.66 7.52 -1.93
C MET A 38 -6.29 8.16 -0.60
N LYS A 39 -6.05 7.36 0.45
CA LYS A 39 -5.57 7.87 1.74
C LYS A 39 -4.21 8.54 1.62
N ALA A 40 -3.26 7.90 0.94
CA ALA A 40 -1.92 8.45 0.79
C ALA A 40 -1.92 9.76 -0.02
N VAL A 41 -2.81 9.88 -1.02
CA VAL A 41 -3.01 11.12 -1.78
C VAL A 41 -3.63 12.20 -0.88
N ASP A 42 -4.66 11.87 -0.10
CA ASP A 42 -5.34 12.80 0.81
C ASP A 42 -4.39 13.33 1.91
N GLU A 43 -3.54 12.46 2.45
CA GLU A 43 -2.50 12.82 3.42
C GLU A 43 -1.32 13.57 2.80
N GLY A 44 -1.26 13.69 1.47
CA GLY A 44 -0.17 14.35 0.75
C GLY A 44 1.16 13.58 0.80
N LEU A 45 1.12 12.27 1.05
CA LEU A 45 2.28 11.39 1.08
C LEU A 45 2.72 10.96 -0.32
N VAL A 46 1.77 10.92 -1.27
CA VAL A 46 2.02 10.56 -2.67
C VAL A 46 1.39 11.57 -3.60
N ASP A 47 2.01 11.76 -4.76
CA ASP A 47 1.45 12.62 -5.79
C ASP A 47 0.53 11.80 -6.72
N SER A 48 -0.76 12.15 -6.73
CA SER A 48 -1.75 11.47 -7.57
C SER A 48 -1.46 11.52 -9.07
N ALA A 49 -0.68 12.51 -9.55
CA ALA A 49 -0.28 12.59 -10.95
C ALA A 49 0.87 11.61 -11.29
N ASN A 50 1.57 11.10 -10.28
CA ASN A 50 2.71 10.20 -10.42
C ASN A 50 2.40 8.78 -9.93
N GLU A 51 1.15 8.32 -9.98
CA GLU A 51 0.76 6.97 -9.54
C GLU A 51 1.67 5.85 -10.08
N THR A 52 2.10 5.98 -11.34
CA THR A 52 2.99 5.01 -11.99
C THR A 52 4.38 4.93 -11.38
N ASP A 53 4.82 6.00 -10.70
CA ASP A 53 6.09 6.05 -9.98
C ASP A 53 6.04 5.30 -8.65
N TYR A 54 4.84 5.01 -8.15
CA TYR A 54 4.68 4.28 -6.90
C TYR A 54 4.38 2.81 -7.14
N GLU A 55 4.81 1.97 -6.21
CA GLU A 55 4.48 0.56 -6.12
C GLU A 55 3.75 0.28 -4.82
N MET A 56 2.58 -0.34 -4.92
CA MET A 56 1.82 -0.81 -3.77
C MET A 56 1.96 -2.31 -3.64
N LYS A 57 2.40 -2.78 -2.46
CA LYS A 57 2.54 -4.21 -2.19
C LYS A 57 2.02 -4.59 -0.83
N PHE A 58 1.54 -5.83 -0.70
CA PHE A 58 1.23 -6.40 0.60
C PHE A 58 2.54 -6.76 1.29
N VAL A 59 2.75 -6.22 2.47
CA VAL A 59 3.77 -6.68 3.40
C VAL A 59 3.10 -7.75 4.24
N GLU A 60 3.41 -9.01 3.91
CA GLU A 60 3.13 -10.11 4.82
C GLU A 60 4.22 -10.08 5.88
N ASP A 61 3.83 -9.99 7.15
CA ASP A 61 4.66 -10.40 8.27
C ASP A 61 4.94 -11.90 8.07
N LEU A 62 5.91 -12.23 7.21
CA LEU A 62 6.49 -13.55 7.19
C LEU A 62 7.19 -13.69 8.53
N PRO A 63 6.81 -14.66 9.39
CA PRO A 63 7.69 -15.03 10.48
C PRO A 63 9.01 -15.45 9.82
N ALA A 64 10.09 -14.74 10.13
CA ALA A 64 11.42 -15.19 9.76
C ALA A 64 11.58 -16.62 10.30
N GLU A 65 11.70 -17.60 9.39
CA GLU A 65 11.99 -19.01 9.72
C GLU A 65 13.38 -19.16 10.36
#